data_AF-A0A1Q5QVW2-F1
#
_entry.id   AF-A0A1Q5QVW2-F1
#
_cell.length_a   1.000
_cell.length_b   1.000
_cell.length_c   1.000
_cell.angle_alpha   90.00
_cell.angle_beta   90.00
_cell.angle_gamma   90.00
#
_symmetry.space_group_name_H-M   'P 1'
#
loop_
_entity.id
_entity.type
_entity.pdbx_description
1 polymer ?
#
loop_
_entity_poly.entity_id
_entity_poly.type
_entity_poly.pdbx_seq_one_letter_code
_entity_poly.pdbx_strand_id
1 'polypeptide(L)'
;MVLRVVSEQSEADIRKQRIHDQLTRDLRRFAANFLRLTSGSGKALELLPQLEKLSASIKAYADAHDGALPPQKTVHQILDSRAALIEYRPWIKDVDEASRRRWEADGTYARNDAVAGIIKAGLRMVASELVDQLTQHSAAEDVFYEQIRRLEDVRKKSRRQNNPKK
;
A
#
# COMPACT_ATOMS: atom_id res chain seq x y z
N MET A 1 -28.54 31.67 18.23
CA MET A 1 -27.31 30.97 17.82
C MET A 1 -27.64 29.49 17.77
N VAL A 2 -27.90 28.95 16.58
CA VAL A 2 -28.32 27.56 16.41
C VAL A 2 -27.07 26.68 16.41
N LEU A 3 -26.90 25.88 17.46
CA LEU A 3 -25.93 24.80 17.52
C LEU A 3 -26.28 23.79 16.42
N ARG A 4 -25.50 23.80 15.34
CA ARG A 4 -25.61 22.84 14.25
C ARG A 4 -25.00 21.53 14.73
N VAL A 5 -25.86 20.57 15.09
CA VAL A 5 -25.46 19.22 15.50
C VAL A 5 -24.62 18.60 14.38
N VAL A 6 -23.38 18.28 14.70
CA VAL A 6 -22.44 17.59 13.82
C VAL A 6 -22.92 16.14 13.73
N SER A 7 -23.66 15.83 12.66
CA SER A 7 -23.86 14.49 12.09
C SER A 7 -23.90 13.33 13.10
N GLU A 8 -25.10 12.97 13.57
CA GLU A 8 -25.36 11.67 14.20
C GLU A 8 -24.99 10.56 13.21
N GLN A 9 -23.80 9.97 13.32
CA GLN A 9 -23.49 8.71 12.63
C GLN A 9 -24.36 7.62 13.24
N SER A 10 -25.06 6.85 12.41
CA SER A 10 -25.88 5.75 12.90
C SER A 10 -25.00 4.69 13.59
N GLU A 11 -25.54 3.96 14.56
CA GLU A 11 -24.82 2.83 15.19
C GLU A 11 -24.34 1.80 14.15
N ALA A 12 -25.10 1.66 13.06
CA ALA A 12 -24.75 0.81 11.93
C ALA A 12 -23.49 1.32 11.20
N ASP A 13 -23.35 2.63 10.99
CA ASP A 13 -22.16 3.22 10.35
C ASP A 13 -20.93 3.12 11.25
N ILE A 14 -21.09 3.36 12.55
CA ILE A 14 -20.03 3.19 13.55
C ILE A 14 -19.55 1.72 13.56
N ARG A 15 -20.49 0.77 13.50
CA ARG A 15 -20.19 -0.66 13.41
C ARG A 15 -19.43 -0.99 12.12
N LYS A 16 -19.90 -0.52 10.96
CA LYS A 16 -19.24 -0.73 9.66
C LYS A 16 -17.81 -0.21 9.68
N GLN A 17 -17.59 1.00 10.21
CA GLN A 17 -16.26 1.58 10.33
C GLN A 17 -15.35 0.75 11.25
N ARG A 18 -15.83 0.36 12.44
CA ARG A 18 -15.04 -0.44 13.39
C ARG A 18 -14.62 -1.78 12.78
N ILE A 19 -15.52 -2.42 12.04
CA ILE A 19 -15.23 -3.69 11.35
C ILE A 19 -14.25 -3.47 10.20
N HIS A 20 -14.40 -2.38 9.43
CA HIS A 20 -13.42 -2.01 8.40
C HIS A 20 -12.02 -1.80 8.99
N ASP A 21 -11.90 -1.12 10.13
CA ASP A 21 -10.62 -0.91 10.81
C ASP A 21 -10.01 -2.21 11.32
N GLN A 22 -10.85 -3.13 11.81
CA GLN A 22 -10.42 -4.47 12.23
C GLN A 22 -9.87 -5.28 11.03
N LEU A 23 -10.62 -5.33 9.93
CA LEU A 23 -10.19 -5.94 8.68
C LEU A 23 -8.86 -5.34 8.20
N THR A 24 -8.73 -4.02 8.26
CA THR A 24 -7.50 -3.30 7.88
C THR A 24 -6.29 -3.80 8.66
N ARG A 25 -6.40 -3.90 9.99
CA ARG A 25 -5.32 -4.37 10.85
C ARG A 25 -4.94 -5.83 10.57
N ASP A 26 -5.93 -6.72 10.51
CA ASP A 26 -5.67 -8.15 10.38
C ASP A 26 -5.12 -8.50 9.00
N LEU A 27 -5.67 -7.89 7.94
CA LEU A 27 -5.21 -8.11 6.58
C LEU A 27 -3.77 -7.61 6.38
N ARG A 28 -3.44 -6.42 6.91
CA ARG A 28 -2.06 -5.91 6.86
C ARG A 28 -1.10 -6.77 7.66
N ARG A 29 -1.49 -7.24 8.85
CA ARG A 29 -0.65 -8.11 9.69
C ARG A 29 -0.36 -9.43 8.99
N PHE A 30 -1.39 -10.08 8.45
CA PHE A 30 -1.25 -11.31 7.69
C PHE A 30 -0.34 -11.10 6.46
N ALA A 31 -0.63 -10.09 5.63
CA ALA A 31 0.14 -9.81 4.42
C ALA A 31 1.61 -9.49 4.74
N ALA A 32 1.88 -8.70 5.79
CA ALA A 32 3.25 -8.39 6.20
C ALA A 32 4.02 -9.63 6.68
N ASN A 33 3.38 -10.54 7.43
CA ASN A 33 4.02 -11.78 7.86
C ASN A 33 4.24 -12.72 6.67
N PHE A 34 3.26 -12.84 5.76
CA PHE A 34 3.37 -13.64 4.55
C PHE A 34 4.54 -13.17 3.68
N LEU A 35 4.65 -11.86 3.42
CA LEU A 35 5.77 -11.28 2.68
C LEU A 35 7.12 -11.53 3.35
N ARG A 36 7.19 -11.44 4.69
CA ARG A 36 8.41 -11.75 5.44
C ARG A 36 8.75 -13.23 5.36
N LEU A 37 7.76 -14.13 5.39
CA LEU A 37 7.98 -15.56 5.23
C LEU A 37 8.57 -15.87 3.85
N THR A 38 7.98 -15.32 2.79
CA THR A 38 8.50 -15.48 1.43
C THR A 38 9.91 -14.88 1.27
N SER A 39 10.26 -13.87 2.07
CA SER A 39 11.60 -13.29 2.08
C SER A 39 12.55 -13.89 3.14
N GLY A 40 12.17 -14.98 3.83
CA GLY A 40 13.01 -15.68 4.81
C GLY A 40 13.14 -15.07 6.21
N SER A 41 12.33 -14.08 6.59
CA SER A 41 12.38 -13.40 7.91
C SER A 41 11.05 -13.40 8.68
N GLY A 42 10.06 -14.16 8.23
CA GLY A 42 8.71 -14.21 8.82
C GLY A 42 8.58 -15.18 9.99
N LYS A 43 7.43 -15.13 10.67
CA LYS A 43 7.08 -16.04 11.78
C LYS A 43 6.12 -17.11 11.28
N ALA A 44 6.64 -18.32 11.00
CA ALA A 44 5.86 -19.37 10.36
C ALA A 44 4.71 -19.87 11.27
N LEU A 45 4.99 -20.01 12.57
CA LEU A 45 4.00 -20.44 13.57
C LEU A 45 2.85 -19.44 13.76
N GLU A 46 3.03 -18.18 13.36
CA GLU A 46 1.99 -17.16 13.40
C GLU A 46 1.07 -17.18 12.18
N LEU A 47 1.41 -17.93 11.12
CA LEU A 47 0.67 -17.90 9.87
C LEU A 47 -0.78 -18.38 10.05
N LEU A 48 -0.97 -19.54 10.67
CA LEU A 48 -2.29 -20.12 10.88
C LEU A 48 -3.17 -19.25 11.80
N PRO A 49 -2.71 -18.80 12.99
CA PRO A 49 -3.50 -17.88 13.82
C PRO A 49 -3.86 -16.56 13.14
N GLN A 50 -2.99 -16.04 12.26
CA GLN A 50 -3.28 -14.81 11.52
C GLN A 50 -4.30 -15.05 10.40
N LEU A 51 -4.26 -16.21 9.74
CA LEU A 51 -5.24 -16.60 8.75
C LEU A 51 -6.64 -16.77 9.37
N GLU A 52 -6.73 -17.42 10.54
CA GLU A 52 -7.98 -17.56 11.29
C GLU A 52 -8.59 -16.19 11.65
N LYS A 53 -7.76 -15.27 12.16
CA LYS A 53 -8.19 -13.89 12.46
C LYS A 53 -8.65 -13.13 11.22
N LEU A 54 -7.90 -13.24 10.13
CA LEU A 54 -8.28 -12.60 8.86
C LEU A 54 -9.62 -13.16 8.35
N SER A 55 -9.81 -14.47 8.38
CA SER A 55 -11.07 -15.13 8.01
C SER A 55 -12.25 -14.63 8.86
N ALA A 56 -12.06 -14.54 10.17
CA ALA A 56 -13.07 -14.00 11.09
C ALA A 56 -13.42 -12.53 10.77
N SER A 57 -12.41 -11.70 10.43
CA SER A 57 -12.62 -10.30 10.08
C SER A 57 -13.31 -10.10 8.73
N ILE A 58 -13.05 -10.97 7.74
CA ILE A 58 -13.79 -10.98 6.46
C ILE A 58 -15.26 -11.36 6.71
N LYS A 59 -15.51 -12.37 7.56
CA LYS A 59 -16.87 -12.76 7.92
C LYS A 59 -17.60 -11.62 8.65
N ALA A 60 -16.97 -11.00 9.63
CA ALA A 60 -17.55 -9.87 10.36
C ALA A 60 -17.84 -8.68 9.44
N TYR A 61 -17.00 -8.45 8.41
CA TYR A 61 -17.27 -7.46 7.36
C TYR A 61 -18.55 -7.80 6.60
N ALA A 62 -18.68 -9.04 6.13
CA ALA A 62 -19.89 -9.48 5.43
C ALA A 62 -21.14 -9.34 6.30
N ASP A 63 -21.08 -9.75 7.57
CA ASP A 63 -22.20 -9.63 8.52
C ASP A 63 -22.63 -8.17 8.76
N ALA A 64 -21.69 -7.21 8.63
CA ALA A 64 -21.98 -5.78 8.75
C ALA A 64 -22.44 -5.11 7.44
N HIS A 65 -22.30 -5.80 6.30
CA HIS A 65 -22.60 -5.29 4.96
C HIS A 65 -23.58 -6.22 4.22
N ASP A 66 -24.56 -6.77 4.94
CA ASP A 66 -25.67 -7.56 4.36
C ASP A 66 -25.19 -8.77 3.53
N GLY A 67 -24.12 -9.42 3.99
CA GLY A 67 -23.50 -10.57 3.32
C GLY A 67 -22.48 -10.21 2.24
N ALA A 68 -22.26 -8.93 1.94
CA ALA A 68 -21.31 -8.51 0.93
C ALA A 68 -19.85 -8.65 1.41
N LEU A 69 -19.03 -9.33 0.60
CA LEU A 69 -17.58 -9.38 0.81
C LEU A 69 -16.91 -8.02 0.55
N PRO A 70 -15.73 -7.75 1.15
CA PRO A 70 -14.98 -6.54 0.86
C PRO A 70 -14.71 -6.39 -0.65
N PRO A 71 -15.04 -5.24 -1.26
CA PRO A 71 -14.71 -5.00 -2.66
C PRO A 71 -13.20 -5.10 -2.91
N GLN A 72 -12.81 -5.58 -4.09
CA GLN A 72 -11.39 -5.69 -4.46
C GLN A 72 -10.63 -4.37 -4.30
N LYS A 73 -11.28 -3.25 -4.65
CA LYS A 73 -10.72 -1.91 -4.46
C LYS A 73 -10.38 -1.63 -2.99
N THR A 74 -11.27 -2.01 -2.06
CA THR A 74 -11.05 -1.86 -0.62
C THR A 74 -9.87 -2.69 -0.15
N VAL A 75 -9.79 -3.95 -0.58
CA VAL A 75 -8.65 -4.84 -0.28
C VAL A 75 -7.33 -4.24 -0.78
N HIS A 76 -7.30 -3.75 -2.02
CA HIS A 76 -6.12 -3.10 -2.58
C HIS A 76 -5.72 -1.83 -1.82
N GLN A 77 -6.70 -1.03 -1.36
CA GLN A 77 -6.44 0.16 -0.57
C GLN A 77 -5.87 -0.18 0.82
N ILE A 78 -6.41 -1.21 1.48
CA ILE A 78 -5.88 -1.70 2.77
C ILE A 78 -4.42 -2.14 2.62
N LEU A 79 -4.10 -2.84 1.53
CA LEU A 79 -2.77 -3.37 1.25
C LEU A 79 -1.81 -2.37 0.58
N ASP A 80 -2.24 -1.13 0.35
CA ASP A 80 -1.34 -0.10 -0.17
C ASP A 80 -0.31 0.30 0.90
N SER A 81 0.93 -0.16 0.73
CA SER A 81 2.03 0.10 1.65
C SER A 81 2.37 1.58 1.80
N ARG A 82 2.05 2.42 0.79
CA ARG A 82 2.25 3.87 0.88
C ARG A 82 1.19 4.53 1.75
N ALA A 83 -0.07 4.15 1.57
CA ALA A 83 -1.15 4.61 2.44
C ALA A 83 -0.88 4.20 3.89
N ALA A 84 -0.43 2.96 4.11
CA ALA A 84 -0.03 2.48 5.43
C ALA A 84 1.16 3.26 6.01
N LEU A 85 2.20 3.55 5.21
CA LEU A 85 3.35 4.34 5.65
C LEU A 85 2.94 5.73 6.15
N ILE A 86 2.04 6.37 5.42
CA ILE A 86 1.49 7.69 5.73
C ILE A 86 0.62 7.64 7.00
N GLU A 87 -0.18 6.58 7.18
CA GLU A 87 -1.01 6.37 8.37
C GLU A 87 -0.17 6.24 9.65
N TYR A 88 0.93 5.48 9.60
CA TYR A 88 1.85 5.32 10.74
C TYR A 88 2.81 6.50 10.94
N ARG A 89 2.89 7.43 9.98
CA ARG A 89 3.81 8.59 10.01
C ARG A 89 3.07 9.85 9.60
N PRO A 90 2.12 10.34 10.42
CA PRO A 90 1.24 11.44 10.05
C PRO A 90 2.00 12.74 9.72
N TRP A 91 3.17 12.97 10.32
CA TRP A 91 4.05 14.10 9.99
C TRP A 91 4.55 14.12 8.54
N ILE A 92 4.40 13.02 7.78
CA ILE A 92 4.64 13.00 6.32
C ILE A 92 3.52 13.72 5.55
N LYS A 93 2.32 13.87 6.13
CA LYS A 93 1.21 14.63 5.51
C LYS A 93 1.37 16.13 5.71
N ASP A 94 1.96 16.54 6.82
CA ASP A 94 2.11 17.95 7.24
C ASP A 94 3.32 18.62 6.57
N VAL A 95 3.50 18.35 5.28
CA VAL A 95 4.55 18.94 4.45
C VAL A 95 4.03 20.27 3.94
N ASP A 96 4.70 21.35 4.32
CA ASP A 96 4.40 22.70 3.84
C ASP A 96 4.51 22.81 2.31
N GLU A 97 3.83 23.80 1.75
CA GLU A 97 3.77 24.02 0.30
C GLU A 97 5.18 24.24 -0.31
N ALA A 98 6.09 24.87 0.43
CA ALA A 98 7.47 25.09 0.00
C ALA A 98 8.24 23.76 -0.15
N SER A 99 8.06 22.84 0.80
CA SER A 99 8.66 21.51 0.76
C SER A 99 8.06 20.63 -0.32
N ARG A 100 6.74 20.72 -0.57
CA ARG A 100 6.09 20.04 -1.70
C ARG A 100 6.68 20.49 -3.04
N ARG A 101 6.77 21.79 -3.27
CA ARG A 101 7.37 22.35 -4.49
C ARG A 101 8.84 21.95 -4.66
N ARG A 102 9.60 21.95 -3.57
CA ARG A 102 10.99 21.45 -3.58
C ARG A 102 11.07 19.99 -3.99
N TRP A 103 10.24 19.13 -3.38
CA TRP A 103 10.20 17.68 -3.67
C TRP A 103 9.72 17.35 -5.08
N GLU A 104 8.88 18.19 -5.66
CA GLU A 104 8.49 18.09 -7.06
C GLU A 104 9.65 18.53 -7.99
N ALA A 105 10.29 19.65 -7.67
CA ALA A 105 11.38 20.21 -8.46
C ALA A 105 12.64 19.30 -8.47
N ASP A 106 12.99 18.71 -7.32
CA ASP A 106 14.16 17.83 -7.15
C ASP A 106 13.91 16.38 -7.58
N GLY A 107 12.65 16.03 -7.86
CA GLY A 107 12.22 14.70 -8.32
C GLY A 107 12.00 13.67 -7.22
N THR A 108 11.91 14.07 -5.94
CA THR A 108 11.65 13.18 -4.80
C THR A 108 10.40 12.33 -5.00
N TYR A 109 9.29 12.93 -5.47
CA TYR A 109 8.05 12.17 -5.73
C TYR A 109 8.25 11.13 -6.83
N ALA A 110 8.82 11.53 -7.97
CA ALA A 110 9.09 10.63 -9.09
C ALA A 110 10.04 9.49 -8.70
N ARG A 111 11.06 9.78 -7.88
CA ARG A 111 11.96 8.75 -7.31
C ARG A 111 11.17 7.75 -6.46
N ASN A 112 10.34 8.25 -5.55
CA ASN A 112 9.54 7.40 -4.67
C ASN A 112 8.56 6.54 -5.47
N ASP A 113 7.96 7.10 -6.54
CA ASP A 113 7.04 6.39 -7.44
C ASP A 113 7.74 5.28 -8.20
N ALA A 114 8.90 5.57 -8.78
CA ALA A 114 9.71 4.56 -9.45
C ALA A 114 10.11 3.43 -8.50
N VAL A 115 10.57 3.73 -7.29
CA VAL A 115 10.91 2.72 -6.27
C VAL A 115 9.70 1.87 -5.89
N ALA A 116 8.54 2.47 -5.69
CA ALA A 116 7.32 1.72 -5.38
C ALA A 116 6.89 0.83 -6.56
N GLY A 117 7.07 1.29 -7.80
CA GLY A 117 6.84 0.52 -9.01
C GLY A 117 7.77 -0.69 -9.12
N ILE A 118 9.07 -0.51 -8.87
CA ILE A 118 10.07 -1.61 -8.82
C ILE A 118 9.63 -2.69 -7.81
N ILE A 119 9.26 -2.29 -6.59
CA ILE A 119 8.82 -3.22 -5.55
C ILE A 119 7.57 -3.99 -6.00
N LYS A 120 6.55 -3.30 -6.53
CA LYS A 120 5.30 -3.94 -6.98
C LYS A 120 5.55 -4.91 -8.13
N ALA A 121 6.40 -4.54 -9.09
CA ALA A 121 6.76 -5.39 -10.22
C ALA A 121 7.53 -6.64 -9.74
N GLY A 122 8.53 -6.47 -8.87
CA GLY A 122 9.25 -7.59 -8.28
C GLY A 122 8.34 -8.55 -7.51
N LEU A 123 7.39 -8.04 -6.73
CA LEU A 123 6.39 -8.89 -6.05
C LEU A 123 5.52 -9.68 -7.03
N ARG A 124 5.15 -9.11 -8.19
CA ARG A 124 4.39 -9.81 -9.23
C ARG A 124 5.21 -10.87 -9.95
N MET A 125 6.50 -10.60 -10.19
CA MET A 125 7.42 -11.59 -10.75
C MET A 125 7.53 -12.80 -9.82
N VAL A 126 7.81 -12.58 -8.53
CA VAL A 126 7.86 -13.65 -7.52
C VAL A 126 6.53 -14.41 -7.45
N ALA A 127 5.40 -13.70 -7.43
CA ALA A 127 4.08 -14.35 -7.43
C ALA A 127 3.88 -15.24 -8.67
N SER A 128 4.32 -14.77 -9.85
CA SER A 128 4.20 -15.52 -11.11
C SER A 128 5.10 -16.75 -11.14
N GLU A 129 6.31 -16.67 -10.57
CA GLU A 129 7.25 -17.79 -10.43
C GLU A 129 6.69 -18.89 -9.51
N LEU A 130 6.03 -18.50 -8.41
CA LEU A 130 5.45 -19.46 -7.46
C LEU A 130 4.33 -20.33 -8.06
N VAL A 131 3.68 -19.89 -9.13
CA VAL A 131 2.56 -20.60 -9.79
C VAL A 131 2.76 -20.83 -11.29
N ASP A 132 4.01 -20.75 -11.76
CA ASP A 132 4.43 -20.99 -13.16
C ASP A 132 3.62 -20.19 -14.23
N GLN A 133 3.50 -18.88 -14.03
CA GLN A 133 2.77 -17.97 -14.92
C GLN A 133 3.71 -17.10 -15.77
N LEU A 134 4.38 -17.71 -16.76
CA LEU A 134 5.40 -17.05 -17.59
C LEU A 134 4.94 -15.74 -18.24
N THR A 135 3.70 -15.66 -18.76
CA THR A 135 3.18 -14.44 -19.38
C THR A 135 3.03 -13.29 -18.37
N GLN A 136 2.60 -13.61 -17.13
CA GLN A 136 2.47 -12.61 -16.07
C GLN A 136 3.84 -12.17 -15.56
N HIS A 137 4.81 -13.09 -15.51
CA HIS A 137 6.19 -12.78 -15.20
C HIS A 137 6.78 -11.79 -16.21
N SER A 138 6.70 -12.09 -17.50
CA SER A 138 7.24 -11.22 -18.57
C SER A 138 6.61 -9.83 -18.55
N ALA A 139 5.29 -9.73 -18.38
CA ALA A 139 4.61 -8.43 -18.27
C ALA A 139 5.05 -7.65 -17.01
N ALA A 140 5.32 -8.33 -15.90
CA ALA A 140 5.84 -7.70 -14.69
C ALA A 140 7.30 -7.26 -14.85
N GLU A 141 8.12 -8.03 -15.55
CA GLU A 141 9.52 -7.73 -15.85
C GLU A 141 9.66 -6.47 -16.72
N ASP A 142 8.82 -6.31 -17.74
CA ASP A 142 8.78 -5.10 -18.56
C ASP A 142 8.53 -3.85 -17.71
N VAL A 143 7.54 -3.93 -16.81
CA VAL A 143 7.24 -2.85 -15.85
C VAL A 143 8.44 -2.61 -14.93
N PHE A 144 9.08 -3.66 -14.42
CA PHE A 144 10.25 -3.55 -13.55
C PHE A 144 11.37 -2.73 -14.21
N TYR A 145 11.74 -3.07 -15.44
CA TYR A 145 12.77 -2.35 -16.19
C TYR A 145 12.35 -0.91 -16.56
N GLU A 146 11.07 -0.68 -16.89
CA GLU A 146 10.55 0.67 -17.11
C GLU A 146 10.75 1.56 -15.87
N GLN A 147 10.47 1.04 -14.68
CA GLN A 147 10.64 1.80 -13.44
C GLN A 147 12.12 2.04 -13.09
N ILE A 148 13.02 1.10 -13.44
CA ILE A 148 14.47 1.34 -13.35
C ILE A 148 14.88 2.52 -14.23
N ARG A 149 14.46 2.54 -15.50
CA ARG A 149 14.76 3.65 -16.42
C ARG A 149 14.26 4.99 -15.86
N ARG A 150 13.02 5.03 -15.36
CA ARG A 150 12.45 6.22 -14.70
C ARG A 150 13.30 6.67 -13.51
N LEU A 151 13.77 5.73 -12.68
CA LEU A 151 14.62 6.05 -11.53
C LEU A 151 15.98 6.63 -11.96
N GLU A 152 16.57 6.11 -13.03
CA GLU A 152 17.80 6.64 -13.61
C GLU A 152 17.63 8.05 -14.17
N ASP A 153 16.52 8.31 -14.86
CA ASP A 153 16.21 9.62 -15.43
C ASP A 153 16.01 10.67 -14.34
N VAL A 154 15.33 10.32 -13.25
CA VAL A 154 15.23 11.17 -12.06
C VAL A 154 16.62 11.48 -11.50
N ARG A 155 17.49 10.47 -11.34
CA ARG A 155 18.87 10.67 -10.86
C ARG A 155 19.69 11.57 -11.79
N LYS A 156 19.56 11.42 -13.12
CA LYS A 156 20.23 12.26 -14.12
C LYS A 156 19.74 13.70 -14.04
N LYS A 157 18.42 13.92 -13.89
CA LYS A 157 17.82 15.25 -13.74
C LYS A 157 18.33 15.97 -12.48
N SER A 158 18.34 15.30 -11.32
CA SER A 158 18.86 15.89 -10.08
C SER A 158 20.36 16.19 -10.17
N ARG A 159 21.16 15.35 -10.85
CA ARG A 159 22.59 15.62 -11.11
C ARG A 159 22.80 16.88 -11.95
N ARG A 160 22.01 17.08 -13.01
CA ARG A 160 22.09 18.28 -13.87
C ARG A 160 21.71 19.56 -13.10
N GLN A 161 20.69 19.50 -12.26
CA GLN A 161 20.28 20.62 -11.41
C GLN A 161 21.36 20.99 -10.39
N ASN A 162 21.99 19.99 -9.76
CA ASN A 162 23.02 20.22 -8.74
C ASN A 162 24.41 20.52 -9.32
N ASN A 163 24.61 20.32 -10.63
CA ASN A 163 25.89 20.57 -11.29
C ASN A 163 25.70 21.12 -12.72
N PRO A 164 25.21 22.36 -12.88
CA PRO A 164 24.80 22.92 -14.17
C PRO A 164 25.95 23.29 -15.12
N LYS A 165 27.21 23.07 -14.74
CA LYS A 165 28.41 23.48 -15.50
C LYS A 165 29.11 22.33 -16.26
N LYS A 166 28.40 21.28 -16.63
CA LYS A 166 28.89 20.25 -17.57
C LYS A 166 27.91 20.04 -18.71
#